data_AF-A0A7K4BH42-F1
#
_entry.id   AF-A0A7K4BH42-F1
#
_cell.length_a   1.000
_cell.length_b   1.000
_cell.length_c   1.000
_cell.angle_alpha   90.00
_cell.angle_beta   90.00
_cell.angle_gamma   90.00
#
_symmetry.space_group_name_H-M   'P 1'
#
loop_
_entity.id
_entity.type
_entity.pdbx_description
1 polymer ?
#
loop_
_entity_poly.entity_id
_entity_poly.type
_entity_poly.pdbx_seq_one_letter_code
_entity_poly.pdbx_strand_id
1 'polypeptide(L)'
;MARRITIPVRSLGSEVRTPTVPELAGWLRGRRGEDVDLTIYRLARSLDAQKEVTIPAAGGIFYGDRWREAFLGMTDGVLVDEPGIDPSALAADARYILARRKGTWFSLPAPHMLGFQDAYIEDAEEFSEILATMYARLAREMRDVGAAGHVLIADRADEIELEMLAARKIIFFPKDPGNFDLELLLEYQGDLILPAGEVGRAPDLMEQFRVRRLILIDPAAADLTATTAFIDHDMLEAGGYCEEDCPDYWKDLVERAFVTR
;
A
#
# COMPACT_ATOMS: atom_id res chain seq x y z
N MET A 1 2.74 32.37 20.69
CA MET A 1 3.29 31.02 20.43
C MET A 1 2.70 30.55 19.11
N ALA A 2 3.53 30.13 18.16
CA ALA A 2 3.05 29.57 16.91
C ALA A 2 2.20 28.31 17.19
N ARG A 3 1.05 28.19 16.56
CA ARG A 3 0.14 27.04 16.71
C ARG A 3 0.67 25.90 15.85
N ARG A 4 0.93 24.74 16.48
CA ARG A 4 1.28 23.51 15.77
C ARG A 4 0.01 22.86 15.23
N ILE A 5 -0.04 22.64 13.92
CA ILE A 5 -1.08 21.88 13.24
C ILE A 5 -0.46 20.54 12.85
N THR A 6 -1.02 19.43 13.36
CA THR A 6 -0.56 18.08 13.02
C THR A 6 -1.02 17.72 11.62
N ILE A 7 -0.10 17.22 10.79
CA ILE A 7 -0.40 16.66 9.48
C ILE A 7 -0.59 15.15 9.65
N PRO A 8 -1.66 14.54 9.10
CA PRO A 8 -1.86 13.10 9.18
C PRO A 8 -0.69 12.33 8.56
N VAL A 9 -0.24 11.28 9.23
CA VAL A 9 0.76 10.35 8.68
C VAL A 9 0.06 9.16 8.04
N ARG A 10 0.37 8.88 6.78
CA ARG A 10 -0.08 7.68 6.06
C ARG A 10 1.08 6.72 5.82
N SER A 11 0.88 5.47 6.18
CA SER A 11 1.75 4.40 5.71
C SER A 11 1.31 3.91 4.34
N LEU A 12 2.29 3.74 3.45
CA LEU A 12 2.14 3.11 2.14
C LEU A 12 2.65 1.66 2.15
N GLY A 13 3.09 1.17 3.31
CA GLY A 13 3.59 -0.19 3.50
C GLY A 13 4.91 -0.22 4.28
N SER A 14 5.36 -1.43 4.57
CA SER A 14 6.69 -1.68 5.13
C SER A 14 7.18 -3.03 4.67
N GLU A 15 8.37 -3.09 4.12
CA GLU A 15 9.05 -4.35 3.91
C GLU A 15 9.58 -4.87 5.24
N VAL A 16 9.27 -6.14 5.49
CA VAL A 16 9.74 -6.85 6.68
C VAL A 16 10.55 -8.02 6.21
N ARG A 17 11.82 -8.10 6.63
CA ARG A 17 12.67 -9.24 6.27
C ARG A 17 12.13 -10.55 6.87
N THR A 18 12.60 -11.67 6.33
CA THR A 18 12.36 -12.97 6.93
C THR A 18 13.00 -13.01 8.34
N PRO A 19 12.25 -13.43 9.38
CA PRO A 19 12.80 -13.50 10.72
C PRO A 19 13.86 -14.60 10.83
N THR A 20 14.79 -14.39 11.75
CA THR A 20 15.67 -15.47 12.24
C THR A 20 14.86 -16.45 13.10
N VAL A 21 15.36 -17.68 13.23
CA VAL A 21 14.73 -18.72 14.08
C VAL A 21 14.52 -18.24 15.53
N PRO A 22 15.47 -17.56 16.19
CA PRO A 22 15.25 -17.03 17.54
C PRO A 22 14.15 -15.97 17.62
N GLU A 23 14.04 -15.09 16.63
CA GLU A 23 12.99 -14.07 16.58
C GLU A 23 11.61 -14.71 16.43
N LEU A 24 11.50 -15.69 15.52
CA LEU A 24 10.26 -16.41 15.29
C LEU A 24 9.85 -17.24 16.52
N ALA A 25 10.78 -17.99 17.12
CA ALA A 25 10.54 -18.74 18.34
C ALA A 25 10.12 -17.81 19.49
N GLY A 26 10.74 -16.64 19.58
CA GLY A 26 10.38 -15.59 20.52
C GLY A 26 8.94 -15.13 20.37
N TRP A 27 8.53 -14.85 19.13
CA TRP A 27 7.19 -14.40 18.80
C TRP A 27 6.12 -15.49 19.01
N LEU A 28 6.40 -16.73 18.62
CA LEU A 28 5.48 -17.87 18.75
C LEU A 28 5.14 -18.20 20.21
N ARG A 29 6.02 -17.89 21.18
CA ARG A 29 5.74 -18.11 22.62
C ARG A 29 4.45 -17.41 23.07
N GLY A 30 4.09 -16.28 22.45
CA GLY A 30 2.87 -15.52 22.75
C GLY A 30 1.64 -15.90 21.92
N ARG A 31 1.73 -16.88 21.01
CA ARG A 31 0.72 -17.20 19.99
C ARG A 31 0.12 -18.60 20.12
N ARG A 32 0.07 -19.15 21.35
CA ARG A 32 -0.47 -20.50 21.56
C ARG A 32 -1.95 -20.57 21.16
N GLY A 33 -2.25 -21.44 20.19
CA GLY A 33 -3.61 -21.66 19.70
C GLY A 33 -4.07 -20.67 18.62
N GLU A 34 -3.20 -19.75 18.19
CA GLU A 34 -3.42 -18.95 16.98
C GLU A 34 -2.81 -19.69 15.78
N ASP A 35 -3.56 -19.81 14.68
CA ASP A 35 -3.03 -20.30 13.41
C ASP A 35 -2.25 -19.16 12.75
N VAL A 36 -0.93 -19.28 12.75
CA VAL A 36 -0.02 -18.23 12.30
C VAL A 36 1.12 -18.82 11.50
N ASP A 37 1.52 -18.09 10.46
CA ASP A 37 2.66 -18.43 9.62
C ASP A 37 3.62 -17.25 9.46
N LEU A 38 4.59 -17.40 8.54
CA LEU A 38 5.58 -16.37 8.27
C LEU A 38 4.97 -15.10 7.66
N THR A 39 3.91 -15.22 6.85
CA THR A 39 3.21 -14.07 6.28
C THR A 39 2.50 -13.28 7.37
N ILE A 40 1.76 -13.96 8.25
CA ILE A 40 1.12 -13.34 9.41
C ILE A 40 2.15 -12.67 10.33
N TYR A 41 3.31 -13.31 10.55
CA TYR A 41 4.41 -12.69 11.29
C TYR A 41 4.82 -11.36 10.66
N ARG A 42 5.09 -11.35 9.36
CA ARG A 42 5.57 -10.15 8.65
C ARG A 42 4.51 -9.05 8.60
N LEU A 43 3.24 -9.40 8.37
CA LEU A 43 2.12 -8.46 8.46
C LEU A 43 2.01 -7.85 9.86
N ALA A 44 2.06 -8.67 10.92
CA ALA A 44 1.99 -8.18 12.29
C ALA A 44 3.15 -7.23 12.61
N ARG A 45 4.38 -7.60 12.23
CA ARG A 45 5.56 -6.77 12.42
C ARG A 45 5.48 -5.44 11.69
N SER A 46 5.01 -5.44 10.44
CA SER A 46 4.83 -4.21 9.66
C SER A 46 3.87 -3.24 10.36
N LEU A 47 2.79 -3.76 10.96
CA LEU A 47 1.80 -2.95 11.67
C LEU A 47 2.31 -2.48 13.05
N ASP A 48 3.00 -3.36 13.80
CA ASP A 48 3.47 -3.10 15.16
C ASP A 48 4.45 -1.91 15.21
N ALA A 49 5.18 -1.66 14.11
CA ALA A 49 6.09 -0.52 13.97
C ALA A 49 5.34 0.83 13.81
N GLN A 50 4.06 0.82 13.44
CA GLN A 50 3.31 2.00 13.01
C GLN A 50 2.41 2.59 14.12
N LYS A 51 2.73 2.42 15.40
CA LYS A 51 1.82 2.68 16.54
C LYS A 51 1.10 4.03 16.50
N GLU A 52 1.80 5.09 16.14
CA GLU A 52 1.28 6.47 16.15
C GLU A 52 0.92 7.01 14.76
N VAL A 53 1.10 6.21 13.71
CA VAL A 53 0.74 6.57 12.32
C VAL A 53 -0.77 6.78 12.21
N THR A 54 -1.25 7.89 11.65
CA THR A 54 -2.68 8.20 11.57
C THR A 54 -3.45 7.20 10.70
N ILE A 55 -2.87 6.80 9.56
CA ILE A 55 -3.47 5.89 8.59
C ILE A 55 -2.49 4.73 8.35
N PRO A 56 -2.57 3.66 9.14
CA PRO A 56 -1.60 2.56 9.07
C PRO A 56 -1.90 1.60 7.92
N ALA A 57 -0.86 0.96 7.39
CA ALA A 57 -0.95 -0.05 6.36
C ALA A 57 -0.07 -1.26 6.71
N ALA A 58 -0.66 -2.44 6.84
CA ALA A 58 0.08 -3.68 7.05
C ALA A 58 0.46 -4.31 5.71
N GLY A 59 1.67 -4.86 5.61
CA GLY A 59 2.15 -5.49 4.39
C GLY A 59 3.14 -4.64 3.60
N GLY A 60 3.49 -5.16 2.43
CA GLY A 60 4.52 -4.68 1.52
C GLY A 60 4.57 -5.62 0.31
N ILE A 61 5.62 -5.51 -0.51
CA ILE A 61 5.87 -6.37 -1.68
C ILE A 61 5.83 -7.84 -1.28
N PHE A 62 6.36 -8.17 -0.10
CA PHE A 62 6.36 -9.54 0.40
C PHE A 62 4.99 -10.20 0.54
N TYR A 63 3.91 -9.42 0.65
CA TYR A 63 2.57 -9.97 0.74
C TYR A 63 2.10 -10.55 -0.59
N GLY A 64 2.82 -10.27 -1.69
CA GLY A 64 2.57 -10.83 -3.02
C GLY A 64 2.55 -12.35 -3.08
N ASP A 65 3.34 -13.05 -2.26
CA ASP A 65 3.32 -14.53 -2.20
C ASP A 65 1.93 -15.05 -1.81
N ARG A 66 1.35 -14.47 -0.74
CA ARG A 66 -0.01 -14.82 -0.31
C ARG A 66 -1.04 -14.48 -1.38
N TRP A 67 -0.87 -13.36 -2.07
CA TRP A 67 -1.76 -12.98 -3.16
C TRP A 67 -1.68 -13.96 -4.32
N ARG A 68 -0.48 -14.41 -4.70
CA ARG A 68 -0.31 -15.44 -5.73
C ARG A 68 -1.05 -16.73 -5.38
N GLU A 69 -0.92 -17.20 -4.13
CA GLU A 69 -1.60 -18.40 -3.64
C GLU A 69 -3.14 -18.31 -3.74
N ALA A 70 -3.70 -17.11 -3.72
CA ALA A 70 -5.13 -16.90 -3.81
C ALA A 70 -5.70 -17.02 -5.23
N PHE A 71 -4.87 -17.04 -6.29
CA PHE A 71 -5.33 -17.24 -7.66
C PHE A 71 -5.33 -18.73 -8.02
N LEU A 72 -6.46 -19.20 -8.56
CA LEU A 72 -6.68 -20.57 -9.00
C LEU A 72 -6.46 -20.69 -10.51
N GLY A 73 -6.25 -21.91 -11.00
CA GLY A 73 -5.92 -22.18 -12.40
C GLY A 73 -4.44 -21.91 -12.75
N MET A 74 -3.62 -21.60 -11.74
CA MET A 74 -2.21 -21.29 -11.89
C MET A 74 -1.31 -22.51 -11.63
N THR A 75 -0.31 -22.72 -12.48
CA THR A 75 0.82 -23.64 -12.24
C THR A 75 2.12 -22.85 -12.36
N ASP A 76 2.91 -22.78 -11.28
CA ASP A 76 4.19 -22.04 -11.22
C ASP A 76 4.09 -20.58 -11.74
N GLY A 77 2.94 -19.92 -11.50
CA GLY A 77 2.68 -18.54 -11.94
C GLY A 77 2.14 -18.41 -13.37
N VAL A 78 1.89 -19.51 -14.07
CA VAL A 78 1.30 -19.53 -15.41
C VAL A 78 -0.17 -19.95 -15.32
N LEU A 79 -1.07 -19.18 -15.92
CA LEU A 79 -2.48 -19.54 -16.06
C LEU A 79 -2.62 -20.63 -17.13
N VAL A 80 -3.08 -21.82 -16.72
CA VAL A 80 -3.18 -23.01 -17.58
C VAL A 80 -4.58 -23.64 -17.57
N ASP A 81 -5.49 -23.11 -16.77
CA ASP A 81 -6.87 -23.58 -16.60
C ASP A 81 -7.79 -22.38 -16.28
N GLU A 82 -9.08 -22.64 -16.11
CA GLU A 82 -10.08 -21.61 -15.82
C GLU A 82 -9.66 -20.72 -14.62
N PRO A 83 -9.56 -19.38 -14.82
CA PRO A 83 -9.12 -18.47 -13.77
C PRO A 83 -10.15 -18.40 -12.64
N GLY A 84 -9.65 -18.45 -11.40
CA GLY A 84 -10.49 -18.33 -10.21
C GLY A 84 -9.74 -17.72 -9.03
N ILE A 85 -10.43 -17.57 -7.90
CA ILE A 85 -9.83 -17.09 -6.66
C ILE A 85 -10.29 -17.87 -5.44
N ASP A 86 -9.41 -18.04 -4.46
CA ASP A 86 -9.74 -18.42 -3.09
C ASP A 86 -9.35 -17.28 -2.11
N PRO A 87 -10.32 -16.52 -1.58
CA PRO A 87 -10.04 -15.42 -0.67
C PRO A 87 -9.79 -15.87 0.79
N SER A 88 -9.89 -17.16 1.10
CA SER A 88 -9.96 -17.66 2.48
C SER A 88 -8.79 -17.22 3.35
N ALA A 89 -7.55 -17.40 2.88
CA ALA A 89 -6.33 -17.01 3.58
C ALA A 89 -6.21 -15.49 3.72
N LEU A 90 -6.45 -14.73 2.64
CA LEU A 90 -6.42 -13.26 2.66
C LEU A 90 -7.45 -12.67 3.64
N ALA A 91 -8.65 -13.25 3.71
CA ALA A 91 -9.68 -12.84 4.66
C ALA A 91 -9.29 -13.20 6.11
N ALA A 92 -8.60 -14.33 6.33
CA ALA A 92 -8.07 -14.68 7.65
C ALA A 92 -6.96 -13.71 8.09
N ASP A 93 -6.02 -13.38 7.19
CA ASP A 93 -4.97 -12.40 7.40
C ASP A 93 -5.56 -11.03 7.77
N ALA A 94 -6.59 -10.59 7.03
CA ALA A 94 -7.30 -9.35 7.31
C ALA A 94 -7.93 -9.35 8.71
N ARG A 95 -8.66 -10.40 9.09
CA ARG A 95 -9.26 -10.52 10.44
C ARG A 95 -8.20 -10.48 11.54
N TYR A 96 -7.09 -11.18 11.34
CA TYR A 96 -5.99 -11.22 12.31
C TYR A 96 -5.40 -9.83 12.56
N ILE A 97 -5.16 -9.05 11.50
CA ILE A 97 -4.61 -7.69 11.59
C ILE A 97 -5.64 -6.71 12.16
N LEU A 98 -6.90 -6.79 11.74
CA LEU A 98 -7.96 -5.89 12.20
C LEU A 98 -8.34 -6.12 13.67
N ALA A 99 -8.16 -7.33 14.19
CA ALA A 99 -8.29 -7.61 15.62
C ALA A 99 -7.25 -6.84 16.47
N ARG A 100 -6.10 -6.49 15.88
CA ARG A 100 -5.02 -5.72 16.53
C ARG A 100 -5.21 -4.22 16.33
N ARG A 101 -5.60 -3.80 15.13
CA ARG A 101 -5.83 -2.39 14.83
C ARG A 101 -6.92 -2.22 13.76
N LYS A 102 -8.02 -1.58 14.15
CA LYS A 102 -9.09 -1.19 13.22
C LYS A 102 -8.64 -0.03 12.34
N GLY A 103 -9.26 0.09 11.17
CA GLY A 103 -8.94 1.17 10.22
C GLY A 103 -7.63 0.94 9.45
N THR A 104 -7.02 -0.25 9.59
CA THR A 104 -5.79 -0.60 8.89
C THR A 104 -6.05 -0.88 7.41
N TRP A 105 -5.16 -0.32 6.59
CA TRP A 105 -5.04 -0.61 5.17
C TRP A 105 -4.09 -1.80 4.95
N PHE A 106 -4.10 -2.39 3.76
CA PHE A 106 -3.13 -3.42 3.39
C PHE A 106 -2.27 -2.93 2.24
N SER A 107 -0.95 -3.08 2.36
CA SER A 107 0.00 -2.77 1.30
C SER A 107 0.50 -4.08 0.67
N LEU A 108 0.63 -4.07 -0.65
CA LEU A 108 0.81 -5.25 -1.47
C LEU A 108 1.25 -4.85 -2.88
N PRO A 109 1.92 -5.73 -3.64
CA PRO A 109 2.33 -5.44 -5.00
C PRO A 109 1.13 -5.35 -5.96
N ALA A 110 1.19 -4.44 -6.93
CA ALA A 110 0.24 -4.33 -8.02
C ALA A 110 0.20 -5.63 -8.88
N PRO A 111 -0.89 -5.93 -9.60
CA PRO A 111 -1.05 -7.18 -10.33
C PRO A 111 0.14 -7.57 -11.23
N HIS A 112 0.70 -6.64 -12.01
CA HIS A 112 1.83 -6.88 -12.92
C HIS A 112 3.08 -7.34 -12.18
N MET A 113 3.26 -6.91 -10.93
CA MET A 113 4.38 -7.30 -10.08
C MET A 113 4.21 -8.71 -9.48
N LEU A 114 3.04 -9.35 -9.61
CA LEU A 114 2.85 -10.73 -9.18
C LEU A 114 3.56 -11.73 -10.10
N GLY A 115 3.91 -11.33 -11.32
CA GLY A 115 4.68 -12.13 -12.26
C GLY A 115 3.86 -13.24 -12.94
N PHE A 116 2.54 -13.07 -13.02
CA PHE A 116 1.68 -14.01 -13.72
C PHE A 116 1.92 -13.99 -15.23
N GLN A 117 1.77 -15.16 -15.85
CA GLN A 117 1.86 -15.34 -17.29
C GLN A 117 0.62 -16.05 -17.81
N ASP A 118 0.30 -15.82 -19.08
CA ASP A 118 -0.85 -16.43 -19.73
C ASP A 118 -0.45 -17.55 -20.69
N ALA A 119 -1.10 -18.70 -20.54
CA ALA A 119 -1.06 -19.82 -21.48
C ALA A 119 -2.45 -20.44 -21.70
N TYR A 120 -3.52 -19.72 -21.33
CA TYR A 120 -4.90 -20.21 -21.38
C TYR A 120 -5.83 -19.27 -22.17
N ILE A 121 -5.74 -17.95 -21.94
CA ILE A 121 -6.60 -16.95 -22.60
C ILE A 121 -6.05 -16.63 -23.99
N GLU A 122 -4.72 -16.59 -24.12
CA GLU A 122 -3.98 -16.25 -25.35
C GLU A 122 -4.25 -14.83 -25.87
N ASP A 123 -4.75 -13.94 -24.99
CA ASP A 123 -4.95 -12.52 -25.24
C ASP A 123 -4.45 -11.72 -24.02
N ALA A 124 -3.45 -10.87 -24.25
CA ALA A 124 -2.76 -10.15 -23.17
C ALA A 124 -3.62 -9.08 -22.51
N GLU A 125 -4.53 -8.44 -23.25
CA GLU A 125 -5.41 -7.40 -22.73
C GLU A 125 -6.51 -8.05 -21.90
N GLU A 126 -7.18 -9.08 -22.46
CA GLU A 126 -8.21 -9.85 -21.76
C GLU A 126 -7.64 -10.52 -20.49
N PHE A 127 -6.42 -11.07 -20.55
CA PHE A 127 -5.75 -11.62 -19.37
C PHE A 127 -5.52 -10.57 -18.29
N SER A 128 -5.02 -9.38 -18.65
CA SER A 128 -4.81 -8.29 -17.71
C SER A 128 -6.12 -7.83 -17.05
N GLU A 129 -7.19 -7.70 -17.85
CA GLU A 129 -8.51 -7.33 -17.34
C GLU A 129 -9.11 -8.37 -16.37
N ILE A 130 -8.96 -9.65 -16.70
CA ILE A 130 -9.40 -10.76 -15.86
C ILE A 130 -8.60 -10.81 -14.55
N LEU A 131 -7.27 -10.65 -14.61
CA LEU A 131 -6.42 -10.55 -13.42
C LEU A 131 -6.84 -9.37 -12.53
N ALA A 132 -7.01 -8.17 -13.10
CA ALA A 132 -7.43 -6.99 -12.36
C ALA A 132 -8.83 -7.17 -11.74
N THR A 133 -9.77 -7.81 -12.44
CA THR A 133 -11.10 -8.13 -11.91
C THR A 133 -11.03 -9.06 -10.70
N MET A 134 -10.26 -10.15 -10.81
CA MET A 134 -10.05 -11.10 -9.71
C MET A 134 -9.36 -10.44 -8.51
N TYR A 135 -8.35 -9.60 -8.79
CA TYR A 135 -7.64 -8.83 -7.77
C TYR A 135 -8.58 -7.87 -7.02
N ALA A 136 -9.44 -7.14 -7.74
CA ALA A 136 -10.44 -6.26 -7.17
C ALA A 136 -11.42 -7.02 -6.25
N ARG A 137 -11.76 -8.25 -6.62
CA ARG A 137 -12.63 -9.13 -5.85
C ARG A 137 -11.94 -9.61 -4.58
N LEU A 138 -10.69 -10.07 -4.63
CA LEU A 138 -9.91 -10.40 -3.43
C LEU A 138 -9.80 -9.21 -2.46
N ALA A 139 -9.50 -8.03 -2.98
CA ALA A 139 -9.45 -6.80 -2.19
C ALA A 139 -10.81 -6.47 -1.56
N ARG A 140 -11.91 -6.78 -2.24
CA ARG A 140 -13.27 -6.63 -1.70
C ARG A 140 -13.53 -7.59 -0.55
N GLU A 141 -13.18 -8.87 -0.68
CA GLU A 141 -13.36 -9.86 0.38
C GLU A 141 -12.62 -9.44 1.68
N MET A 142 -11.42 -8.86 1.56
CA MET A 142 -10.70 -8.27 2.69
C MET A 142 -11.44 -7.04 3.29
N ARG A 143 -12.06 -6.20 2.45
CA ARG A 143 -12.87 -5.06 2.93
C ARG A 143 -14.16 -5.50 3.60
N ASP A 144 -14.78 -6.57 3.13
CA ASP A 144 -16.02 -7.10 3.71
C ASP A 144 -15.78 -7.65 5.13
N VAL A 145 -14.54 -8.03 5.47
CA VAL A 145 -14.14 -8.34 6.87
C VAL A 145 -13.61 -7.13 7.66
N GLY A 146 -13.55 -5.94 7.05
CA GLY A 146 -13.30 -4.66 7.71
C GLY A 146 -12.00 -3.94 7.34
N ALA A 147 -11.27 -4.38 6.31
CA ALA A 147 -10.09 -3.64 5.83
C ALA A 147 -10.49 -2.24 5.35
N ALA A 148 -9.72 -1.22 5.71
CA ALA A 148 -10.07 0.17 5.37
C ALA A 148 -9.83 0.51 3.89
N GLY A 149 -8.87 -0.17 3.27
CA GLY A 149 -8.44 0.04 1.90
C GLY A 149 -7.15 -0.71 1.61
N HIS A 150 -6.62 -0.51 0.41
CA HIS A 150 -5.43 -1.17 -0.11
C HIS A 150 -4.46 -0.15 -0.71
N VAL A 151 -3.16 -0.43 -0.62
CA VAL A 151 -2.07 0.35 -1.22
C VAL A 151 -1.33 -0.56 -2.20
N LEU A 152 -1.53 -0.37 -3.50
CA LEU A 152 -0.83 -1.14 -4.52
C LEU A 152 0.53 -0.50 -4.79
N ILE A 153 1.58 -1.18 -4.37
CA ILE A 153 2.96 -0.82 -4.69
C ILE A 153 3.18 -1.17 -6.15
N ALA A 154 3.51 -0.19 -6.97
CA ALA A 154 3.67 -0.36 -8.41
C ALA A 154 5.01 0.23 -8.87
N ASP A 155 5.68 -0.44 -9.81
CA ASP A 155 6.92 0.04 -10.44
C ASP A 155 6.67 0.69 -11.82
N ARG A 156 5.48 0.47 -12.41
CA ARG A 156 5.02 1.13 -13.63
C ARG A 156 3.54 1.51 -13.57
N ALA A 157 3.16 2.49 -14.38
CA ALA A 157 1.77 2.84 -14.60
C ALA A 157 1.18 1.89 -15.66
N ASP A 158 0.41 0.91 -15.21
CA ASP A 158 -0.29 -0.03 -16.09
C ASP A 158 -1.74 0.47 -16.28
N GLU A 159 -2.09 0.88 -17.50
CA GLU A 159 -3.36 1.56 -17.77
C GLU A 159 -4.58 0.70 -17.39
N ILE A 160 -4.56 -0.59 -17.72
CA ILE A 160 -5.65 -1.53 -17.42
C ILE A 160 -5.82 -1.65 -15.90
N GLU A 161 -4.72 -1.81 -15.16
CA GLU A 161 -4.79 -1.88 -13.70
C GLU A 161 -5.30 -0.58 -13.09
N LEU A 162 -4.83 0.56 -13.58
CA LEU A 162 -5.24 1.88 -13.10
C LEU A 162 -6.74 2.09 -13.34
N GLU A 163 -7.23 1.86 -14.57
CA GLU A 163 -8.64 1.98 -14.91
C GLU A 163 -9.52 1.08 -14.02
N MET A 164 -9.11 -0.18 -13.86
CA MET A 164 -9.94 -1.17 -13.19
C MET A 164 -9.89 -1.06 -11.66
N LEU A 165 -8.75 -0.69 -11.08
CA LEU A 165 -8.50 -0.76 -9.63
C LEU A 165 -8.51 0.59 -8.94
N ALA A 166 -8.17 1.70 -9.62
CA ALA A 166 -8.12 3.01 -8.96
C ALA A 166 -9.47 3.40 -8.36
N ALA A 167 -9.42 4.18 -7.27
CA ALA A 167 -10.58 4.71 -6.55
C ALA A 167 -11.50 3.70 -5.81
N ARG A 168 -11.27 2.38 -5.89
CA ARG A 168 -12.06 1.35 -5.18
C ARG A 168 -11.66 1.15 -3.70
N LYS A 169 -11.36 2.22 -2.97
CA LYS A 169 -10.59 2.17 -1.70
C LYS A 169 -9.21 1.53 -1.91
N ILE A 170 -8.66 1.76 -3.08
CA ILE A 170 -7.33 1.35 -3.50
C ILE A 170 -6.60 2.63 -3.87
N ILE A 171 -5.37 2.77 -3.40
CA ILE A 171 -4.43 3.79 -3.87
C ILE A 171 -3.23 3.08 -4.50
N PHE A 172 -2.76 3.56 -5.65
CA PHE A 172 -1.49 3.15 -6.22
C PHE A 172 -0.38 4.02 -5.62
N PHE A 173 0.67 3.36 -5.15
CA PHE A 173 1.90 3.96 -4.67
C PHE A 173 3.00 3.72 -5.71
N PRO A 174 3.47 4.78 -6.40
CA PRO A 174 4.60 4.67 -7.32
C PRO A 174 5.89 4.47 -6.51
N LYS A 175 6.42 3.25 -6.47
CA LYS A 175 7.64 2.92 -5.71
C LYS A 175 8.86 3.68 -6.25
N ASP A 176 8.87 3.95 -7.56
CA ASP A 176 9.91 4.72 -8.25
C ASP A 176 9.27 5.87 -9.06
N PRO A 177 8.94 7.00 -8.39
CA PRO A 177 8.24 8.13 -9.03
C PRO A 177 9.00 8.76 -10.21
N GLY A 178 10.31 8.54 -10.32
CA GLY A 178 11.13 9.06 -11.41
C GLY A 178 10.89 8.34 -12.73
N ASN A 179 10.51 7.06 -12.66
CA ASN A 179 10.24 6.21 -13.84
C ASN A 179 8.74 5.89 -14.00
N PHE A 180 7.92 6.33 -13.05
CA PHE A 180 6.47 6.11 -13.06
C PHE A 180 5.77 7.23 -13.84
N ASP A 181 4.82 6.86 -14.71
CA ASP A 181 3.97 7.84 -15.39
C ASP A 181 2.92 8.39 -14.40
N LEU A 182 3.26 9.50 -13.76
CA LEU A 182 2.40 10.18 -12.79
C LEU A 182 1.19 10.83 -13.46
N GLU A 183 1.30 11.24 -14.72
CA GLU A 183 0.19 11.86 -15.44
C GLU A 183 -0.90 10.82 -15.70
N LEU A 184 -0.51 9.65 -16.22
CA LEU A 184 -1.42 8.51 -16.39
C LEU A 184 -2.06 8.08 -15.06
N LEU A 185 -1.29 8.04 -13.97
CA LEU A 185 -1.85 7.77 -12.63
C LEU A 185 -2.97 8.77 -12.26
N LEU A 186 -2.74 10.05 -12.51
CA LEU A 186 -3.65 11.13 -12.11
C LEU A 186 -4.91 11.21 -12.96
N GLU A 187 -4.95 10.57 -14.13
CA GLU A 187 -6.18 10.37 -14.90
C GLU A 187 -7.19 9.49 -14.15
N TYR A 188 -6.69 8.49 -13.41
CA TYR A 188 -7.52 7.49 -12.71
C TYR A 188 -7.60 7.68 -11.18
N GLN A 189 -6.59 8.33 -10.58
CA GLN A 189 -6.48 8.52 -9.14
C GLN A 189 -6.28 10.00 -8.76
N GLY A 190 -7.12 10.52 -7.86
CA GLY A 190 -6.99 11.90 -7.36
C GLY A 190 -6.02 12.10 -6.18
N ASP A 191 -5.22 11.10 -5.81
CA ASP A 191 -4.21 11.19 -4.75
C ASP A 191 -2.82 11.30 -5.42
N LEU A 192 -2.21 12.48 -5.33
CA LEU A 192 -0.87 12.76 -5.83
C LEU A 192 0.17 12.36 -4.78
N ILE A 193 1.04 11.43 -5.13
CA ILE A 193 2.09 10.92 -4.24
C ILE A 193 3.44 11.34 -4.80
N LEU A 194 4.22 12.12 -4.05
CA LEU A 194 5.51 12.66 -4.49
C LEU A 194 6.56 12.58 -3.40
N PRO A 195 7.84 12.30 -3.71
CA PRO A 195 8.94 12.59 -2.81
C PRO A 195 8.95 14.06 -2.39
N ALA A 196 9.31 14.34 -1.14
CA ALA A 196 9.40 15.73 -0.66
C ALA A 196 10.31 16.62 -1.53
N GLY A 197 11.40 16.06 -2.08
CA GLY A 197 12.31 16.76 -3.00
C GLY A 197 11.68 17.15 -4.35
N GLU A 198 10.52 16.58 -4.70
CA GLU A 198 9.81 16.82 -5.96
C GLU A 198 8.54 17.66 -5.78
N VAL A 199 8.29 18.19 -4.59
CA VAL A 199 7.09 19.00 -4.28
C VAL A 199 6.89 20.18 -5.24
N GLY A 200 7.96 20.69 -5.85
CA GLY A 200 7.90 21.74 -6.86
C GLY A 200 7.11 21.37 -8.12
N ARG A 201 6.93 20.07 -8.42
CA ARG A 201 6.08 19.58 -9.52
C ARG A 201 4.59 19.61 -9.18
N ALA A 202 4.23 19.68 -7.90
CA ALA A 202 2.85 19.53 -7.45
C ALA A 202 1.91 20.60 -8.00
N PRO A 203 2.24 21.92 -8.01
CA PRO A 203 1.34 22.95 -8.54
C PRO A 203 0.96 22.68 -10.01
N ASP A 204 1.93 22.39 -10.87
CA ASP A 204 1.69 22.14 -12.29
C ASP A 204 0.80 20.91 -12.52
N LEU A 205 1.00 19.85 -11.74
CA LEU A 205 0.16 18.65 -11.79
C LEU A 205 -1.25 18.91 -11.23
N MET A 206 -1.37 19.75 -10.20
CA MET A 206 -2.66 20.13 -9.60
C MET A 206 -3.47 21.07 -10.50
N GLU A 207 -2.83 21.84 -11.37
CA GLU A 207 -3.51 22.65 -12.39
C GLU A 207 -4.07 21.78 -13.52
N GLN A 208 -3.36 20.72 -13.90
CA GLN A 208 -3.73 19.84 -15.01
C GLN A 208 -4.73 18.75 -14.60
N PHE A 209 -4.58 18.20 -13.38
CA PHE A 209 -5.34 17.06 -12.91
C PHE A 209 -6.15 17.38 -11.67
N ARG A 210 -7.23 16.63 -11.46
CA ARG A 210 -8.10 16.79 -10.28
C ARG A 210 -7.49 16.13 -9.05
N VAL A 211 -6.46 16.76 -8.49
CA VAL A 211 -5.83 16.33 -7.24
C VAL A 211 -6.72 16.69 -6.04
N ARG A 212 -7.09 15.68 -5.27
CA ARG A 212 -7.87 15.79 -4.02
C ARG A 212 -7.00 15.68 -2.77
N ARG A 213 -5.79 15.12 -2.91
CA ARG A 213 -4.84 14.92 -1.82
C ARG A 213 -3.42 14.93 -2.34
N LEU A 214 -2.52 15.54 -1.58
CA LEU A 214 -1.08 15.47 -1.77
C LEU A 214 -0.47 14.67 -0.62
N ILE A 215 0.20 13.57 -0.94
CA ILE A 215 0.92 12.72 0.00
C ILE A 215 2.40 12.92 -0.29
N LEU A 216 3.11 13.64 0.58
CA LEU A 216 4.55 13.81 0.46
C LEU A 216 5.27 12.66 1.12
N ILE A 217 6.18 11.99 0.42
CA ILE A 217 6.99 10.89 0.95
C ILE A 217 8.18 11.45 1.71
N ASP A 218 8.35 10.97 2.94
CA ASP A 218 9.46 11.30 3.84
C ASP A 218 9.71 12.80 4.10
N PRO A 219 8.67 13.65 4.23
CA PRO A 219 8.86 15.08 4.34
C PRO A 219 9.48 15.48 5.67
N ALA A 220 10.35 16.49 5.64
CA ALA A 220 10.68 17.26 6.82
C ALA A 220 9.56 18.26 7.16
N ALA A 221 9.55 18.80 8.38
CA ALA A 221 8.61 19.84 8.78
C ALA A 221 8.70 21.09 7.88
N ALA A 222 9.88 21.39 7.34
CA ALA A 222 10.09 22.48 6.40
C ALA A 222 9.37 22.25 5.07
N ASP A 223 9.40 21.02 4.55
CA ASP A 223 8.73 20.65 3.29
C ASP A 223 7.21 20.76 3.44
N LEU A 224 6.66 20.24 4.54
CA LEU A 224 5.24 20.38 4.86
C LEU A 224 4.83 21.86 4.96
N THR A 225 5.64 22.67 5.62
CA THR A 225 5.38 24.12 5.77
C THR A 225 5.42 24.83 4.42
N ALA A 226 6.42 24.55 3.58
CA ALA A 226 6.52 25.12 2.24
C ALA A 226 5.32 24.74 1.36
N THR A 227 4.83 23.51 1.51
CA THR A 227 3.69 22.97 0.77
C THR A 227 2.40 23.74 1.08
N THR A 228 2.21 24.16 2.33
CA THR A 228 1.03 24.97 2.72
C THR A 228 0.94 26.35 2.05
N ALA A 229 1.94 26.76 1.27
CA ALA A 229 1.87 27.96 0.45
C ALA A 229 0.87 27.86 -0.71
N PHE A 230 0.54 26.66 -1.17
CA PHE A 230 -0.33 26.44 -2.34
C PHE A 230 -1.39 25.34 -2.17
N ILE A 231 -1.36 24.58 -1.08
CA ILE A 231 -2.40 23.59 -0.75
C ILE A 231 -2.86 23.73 0.70
N ASP A 232 -4.14 23.48 0.95
CA ASP A 232 -4.68 23.45 2.31
C ASP A 232 -4.14 22.24 3.10
N HIS A 233 -3.91 22.45 4.39
CA HIS A 233 -3.38 21.45 5.31
C HIS A 233 -4.27 20.20 5.48
N ASP A 234 -5.56 20.26 5.14
CA ASP A 234 -6.49 19.13 5.17
C ASP A 234 -6.40 18.23 3.92
N MET A 235 -5.83 18.75 2.83
CA MET A 235 -5.49 18.01 1.63
C MET A 235 -4.06 17.44 1.65
N LEU A 236 -3.29 17.72 2.70
CA LEU A 236 -1.89 17.29 2.84
C LEU A 236 -1.77 16.11 3.82
N GLU A 237 -1.01 15.09 3.43
CA GLU A 237 -0.59 13.99 4.29
C GLU A 237 0.93 13.78 4.21
N ALA A 238 1.54 13.35 5.32
CA ALA A 238 2.92 12.89 5.34
C ALA A 238 2.92 11.37 5.09
N GLY A 239 3.35 10.97 3.91
CA GLY A 239 3.51 9.58 3.50
C GLY A 239 4.83 8.99 3.95
N GLY A 240 4.83 7.68 4.20
CA GLY A 240 6.04 6.91 4.40
C GLY A 240 5.93 5.51 3.80
N TYR A 241 7.08 4.94 3.46
CA TYR A 241 7.24 3.55 3.04
C TYR A 241 8.58 3.05 3.57
N CYS A 242 8.54 2.05 4.44
CA CYS A 242 9.74 1.49 5.07
C CYS A 242 10.32 0.37 4.20
N GLU A 243 11.55 0.49 3.72
CA GLU A 243 12.18 -0.55 2.86
C GLU A 243 12.94 -1.64 3.64
N GLU A 244 13.42 -1.38 4.87
CA GLU A 244 14.12 -2.39 5.67
C GLU A 244 14.17 -2.01 7.15
N ASP A 245 13.84 -2.96 8.05
CA ASP A 245 13.95 -2.90 9.51
C ASP A 245 13.99 -1.46 10.08
N CYS A 246 12.80 -0.85 10.18
CA CYS A 246 12.66 0.56 10.52
C CYS A 246 12.16 0.79 11.96
N PRO A 247 12.99 0.61 13.00
CA PRO A 247 12.54 0.68 14.40
C PRO A 247 12.03 2.07 14.79
N ASP A 248 12.67 3.13 14.31
CA ASP A 248 12.34 4.53 14.67
C ASP A 248 11.74 5.35 13.51
N TYR A 249 11.79 4.86 12.27
CA TYR A 249 11.32 5.58 11.08
C TYR A 249 9.91 6.16 11.22
N TRP A 250 8.94 5.34 11.62
CA TRP A 250 7.54 5.78 11.74
C TRP A 250 7.37 6.80 12.86
N LYS A 251 8.11 6.62 13.96
CA LYS A 251 8.11 7.54 15.09
C LYS A 251 8.69 8.89 14.65
N ASP A 252 9.85 8.88 14.00
CA ASP A 252 10.51 10.09 13.49
C ASP A 252 9.62 10.83 12.47
N LEU A 253 8.94 10.09 11.58
CA LEU A 253 7.98 10.65 10.63
C LEU A 253 6.79 11.31 11.34
N VAL A 254 6.22 10.68 12.36
CA VAL A 254 5.14 11.26 13.18
C VAL A 254 5.60 12.51 13.93
N GLU A 255 6.80 12.48 14.52
CA GLU A 255 7.34 13.61 15.28
C GLU A 255 7.53 14.86 14.41
N ARG A 256 7.92 14.68 13.14
CA ARG A 256 8.12 15.76 12.15
C ARG A 256 6.87 16.13 11.33
N ALA A 257 5.79 15.36 11.39
CA ALA A 257 4.56 15.60 10.63
C ALA A 257 3.68 16.74 11.21
N PHE A 258 4.16 17.97 11.11
CA PHE A 258 3.43 19.15 11.53
C PHE A 258 3.82 20.39 10.74
N VAL A 259 2.94 21.41 10.78
CA VAL A 259 3.23 22.76 10.31
C VAL A 259 3.02 23.76 11.45
N THR A 260 3.80 24.84 11.46
CA THR A 260 3.69 25.93 12.44
C THR A 260 3.01 27.14 11.83
N ARG A 261 1.97 27.65 12.49
CA ARG A 261 1.21 28.84 12.07
C ARG A 261 1.29 29.97 13.08
#